data_AF-A0A820M929-F1
#
_entry.id   AF-A0A820M929-F1
#
_cell.length_a   1.000
_cell.length_b   1.000
_cell.length_c   1.000
_cell.angle_alpha   90.00
_cell.angle_beta   90.00
_cell.angle_gamma   90.00
#
_symmetry.space_group_name_H-M   'P 1'
#
loop_
_entity.id
_entity.type
_entity.pdbx_description
1 polymer ?
#
loop_
_entity_poly.entity_id
_entity_poly.type
_entity_poly.pdbx_seq_one_letter_code
_entity_poly.pdbx_strand_id
1 'polypeptide(L)'
;MEVSKRKANGVSPTNGNAHKKKKKTIDTEQDLEIVYFESEINFHSTVTKMKVGIDLFGQNKLTYILDFYLKLILVHALLNEVTLKNNQRTEIDQFIKTITDEIKSIPQGKIRHLSKMSEWLEKFDIKIPLSFSKMSKPFQFIPPTIVETIGSYTYDGLIVKSSNKISTLVDLLVEMPRICIHKKDYLNNEYIEKRATYLCYLAKKLKYSLEFSHLNDTTLNQVVLLVRPNETSSFAIRILLAPEKDYFNEKRLLPTPSNLRWNWFTGNEEVDEPFYSTPNYNTSVLFDCRYRSTSEYLTELFLSSNELCSGLKLFKIWLEQRQLSHGFGSFEGAMPAFLLAYLLHTKKINKQMNSYQVFRILLVALMENDFSSSQCCSLTHEKITEDSFIEDECVLVDHSGLLNVF
;
A
#
# COMPACT_ATOMS: atom_id res chain seq x y z
N MET A 1 3.84 91.78 31.97
CA MET A 1 2.41 92.13 32.04
C MET A 1 1.62 91.00 31.39
N GLU A 2 0.59 90.54 32.10
CA GLU A 2 -0.33 89.44 31.79
C GLU A 2 -0.86 89.50 30.33
N VAL A 3 -1.36 88.44 29.70
CA VAL A 3 -2.68 87.85 29.97
C VAL A 3 -2.88 86.50 29.25
N SER A 4 -3.37 85.52 30.03
CA SER A 4 -4.34 84.43 29.79
C SER A 4 -4.41 83.58 28.51
N LYS A 5 -4.21 82.26 28.74
CA LYS A 5 -5.11 81.11 28.49
C LYS A 5 -6.22 81.24 27.42
N ARG A 6 -6.23 80.30 26.47
CA ARG A 6 -7.35 79.34 26.23
C ARG A 6 -6.90 78.14 25.40
N LYS A 7 -7.37 76.96 25.82
CA LYS A 7 -7.18 75.62 25.20
C LYS A 7 -8.05 75.48 23.94
N ALA A 8 -7.60 74.71 22.96
CA ALA A 8 -8.35 73.57 22.40
C ALA A 8 -7.51 72.77 21.38
N ASN A 9 -7.21 71.53 21.77
CA ASN A 9 -7.08 70.29 21.00
C ASN A 9 -6.49 70.30 19.58
N GLY A 10 -5.44 69.48 19.43
CA GLY A 10 -5.27 68.69 18.21
C GLY A 10 -3.82 68.43 17.87
N VAL A 11 -3.42 67.16 17.98
CA VAL A 11 -2.27 66.53 17.30
C VAL A 11 -0.89 66.80 17.93
N SER A 12 -0.45 65.86 18.76
CA SER A 12 0.97 65.62 19.03
C SER A 12 1.41 64.32 18.34
N PRO A 13 2.38 64.38 17.41
CA PRO A 13 3.00 63.19 16.84
C PRO A 13 4.18 62.71 17.71
N THR A 14 4.13 61.42 18.01
CA THR A 14 5.24 60.44 18.10
C THR A 14 6.66 60.98 18.27
N ASN A 15 7.19 60.83 19.49
CA ASN A 15 8.62 60.64 19.75
C ASN A 15 8.95 59.14 19.76
N GLY A 16 10.18 58.83 19.34
CA GLY A 16 10.57 57.53 18.83
C GLY A 16 10.57 56.36 19.81
N ASN A 17 10.68 55.15 19.24
CA ASN A 17 11.40 54.06 19.89
C ASN A 17 11.80 52.98 18.89
N ALA A 18 13.07 52.60 18.98
CA ALA A 18 13.69 51.50 18.27
C ALA A 18 12.99 50.17 18.63
N HIS A 19 12.42 49.49 17.64
CA HIS A 19 11.98 48.12 17.82
C HIS A 19 13.16 47.16 17.69
N LYS A 20 13.65 46.73 18.86
CA LYS A 20 14.45 45.51 19.06
C LYS A 20 13.81 44.35 18.28
N LYS A 21 14.53 43.75 17.33
CA LYS A 21 14.24 42.41 16.83
C LYS A 21 14.29 41.45 18.03
N LYS A 22 13.13 40.97 18.48
CA LYS A 22 13.05 39.85 19.43
C LYS A 22 13.68 38.64 18.74
N LYS A 23 14.81 38.16 19.27
CA LYS A 23 15.27 36.77 19.05
C LYS A 23 14.11 35.87 19.49
N LYS A 24 13.57 35.09 18.56
CA LYS A 24 12.65 33.99 18.90
C LYS A 24 13.46 33.03 19.76
N THR A 25 13.13 32.95 21.05
CA THR A 25 13.63 31.91 21.95
C THR A 25 13.09 30.58 21.42
N ILE A 26 14.01 29.69 21.05
CA ILE A 26 13.74 28.29 20.72
C ILE A 26 13.47 27.63 22.06
N ASP A 27 12.23 27.24 22.31
CA ASP A 27 11.81 26.78 23.63
C ASP A 27 10.81 25.62 23.50
N THR A 28 11.22 24.56 22.80
CA THR A 28 10.79 23.18 23.05
C THR A 28 11.89 22.21 22.60
N GLU A 29 12.03 21.08 23.29
CA GLU A 29 12.97 20.00 22.94
C GLU A 29 12.72 19.45 21.53
N GLN A 30 11.45 19.49 21.07
CA GLN A 30 11.03 19.16 19.70
C GLN A 30 11.58 20.13 18.65
N ASP A 31 11.60 21.44 18.93
CA ASP A 31 12.17 22.43 18.00
C ASP A 31 13.69 22.25 17.82
N LEU A 32 14.39 21.79 18.86
CA LEU A 32 15.83 21.48 18.79
C LEU A 32 16.08 20.20 18.01
N GLU A 33 15.24 19.17 18.16
CA GLU A 33 15.32 17.95 17.36
C GLU A 33 15.04 18.23 15.88
N ILE A 34 14.05 19.05 15.54
CA ILE A 34 13.74 19.43 14.16
C ILE A 34 14.91 20.20 13.53
N VAL A 35 15.48 21.17 14.23
CA VAL A 35 16.65 21.92 13.74
C VAL A 35 17.88 21.02 13.61
N TYR A 36 18.08 20.08 14.53
CA TYR A 36 19.13 19.07 14.43
C TYR A 36 18.92 18.17 13.20
N PHE A 37 17.67 17.75 12.97
CA PHE A 37 17.25 16.89 11.88
C PHE A 37 17.41 17.56 10.50
N GLU A 38 17.02 18.83 10.35
CA GLU A 38 17.22 19.62 9.14
C GLU A 38 18.71 19.89 8.86
N SER A 39 19.50 20.10 9.92
CA SER A 39 20.95 20.28 9.81
C SER A 39 21.66 18.99 9.37
N GLU A 40 21.20 17.82 9.84
CA GLU A 40 21.68 16.52 9.38
C GLU A 40 21.36 16.28 7.90
N ILE A 41 20.15 16.61 7.43
CA ILE A 41 19.75 16.45 6.01
C ILE A 41 20.64 17.29 5.09
N ASN A 42 20.79 18.58 5.40
CA ASN A 42 21.63 19.48 4.60
C ASN A 42 23.09 19.01 4.58
N PHE A 43 23.61 18.55 5.72
CA PHE A 43 24.96 18.04 5.83
C PHE A 43 25.16 16.71 5.08
N HIS A 44 24.24 15.76 5.21
CA HIS A 44 24.29 14.47 4.53
C HIS A 44 24.19 14.62 3.01
N SER A 45 23.41 15.59 2.52
CA SER A 45 23.37 15.96 1.09
C SER A 45 24.70 16.52 0.56
N THR A 46 25.52 17.08 1.45
CA THR A 46 26.83 17.63 1.14
C THR A 46 27.91 16.55 1.15
N VAL A 47 27.82 15.57 2.06
CA VAL A 47 28.70 14.40 2.12
C VAL A 47 28.52 13.48 0.91
N THR A 48 27.28 13.22 0.47
CA THR A 48 27.03 12.42 -0.75
C THR A 48 27.47 13.12 -2.04
N LYS A 49 27.66 14.44 -2.06
CA LYS A 49 28.10 15.20 -3.25
C LYS A 49 29.61 15.24 -3.47
N MET A 50 30.44 14.62 -2.61
CA MET A 50 31.91 14.59 -2.71
C MET A 50 32.56 15.90 -3.26
N LYS A 51 32.07 17.07 -2.85
CA LYS A 51 32.84 18.32 -2.95
C LYS A 51 33.45 18.58 -1.59
N VAL A 52 34.39 17.74 -1.19
CA VAL A 52 35.14 17.92 0.05
C VAL A 52 36.51 18.46 -0.33
N GLY A 53 36.65 19.78 -0.27
CA GLY A 53 37.96 20.41 -0.20
C GLY A 53 38.64 19.93 1.08
N ILE A 54 39.87 19.42 0.92
CA ILE A 54 40.64 18.74 1.97
C ILE A 54 41.11 19.69 3.08
N ASP A 55 40.98 21.00 2.93
CA ASP A 55 41.57 21.93 3.90
C ASP A 55 40.52 22.46 4.86
N LEU A 56 40.51 21.90 6.09
CA LEU A 56 40.08 22.45 7.40
C LEU A 56 39.41 21.36 8.25
N PHE A 57 40.23 20.49 8.85
CA PHE A 57 39.81 19.34 9.66
C PHE A 57 39.53 19.73 11.13
N GLY A 58 38.33 19.46 11.63
CA GLY A 58 37.95 19.54 13.05
C GLY A 58 37.43 18.21 13.59
N GLN A 59 37.75 17.87 14.85
CA GLN A 59 37.46 16.57 15.49
C GLN A 59 35.97 16.16 15.44
N ASN A 60 35.05 17.12 15.54
CA ASN A 60 33.61 16.85 15.47
C ASN A 60 33.16 16.31 14.10
N LYS A 61 33.84 16.66 12.99
CA LYS A 61 33.45 16.18 11.66
C LYS A 61 33.88 14.72 11.41
N LEU A 62 34.99 14.28 12.00
CA LEU A 62 35.46 12.89 11.91
C LEU A 62 34.54 11.93 12.67
N THR A 63 34.04 12.32 13.85
CA THR A 63 33.09 11.50 14.60
C THR A 63 31.78 11.31 13.82
N TYR A 64 31.26 12.34 13.15
CA TYR A 64 30.08 12.20 12.28
C TYR A 64 30.34 11.32 11.05
N ILE A 65 31.52 11.44 10.43
CA ILE A 65 31.87 10.57 9.31
C ILE A 65 31.93 9.11 9.77
N LEU A 66 32.57 8.83 10.90
CA LEU A 66 32.64 7.49 11.49
C LEU A 66 31.25 6.95 11.86
N ASP A 67 30.39 7.76 12.49
CA ASP A 67 29.02 7.39 12.82
C ASP A 67 28.18 7.08 11.57
N PHE A 68 28.32 7.88 10.51
CA PHE A 68 27.66 7.63 9.23
C PHE A 68 28.12 6.31 8.60
N TYR A 69 29.43 6.05 8.55
CA TYR A 69 29.95 4.77 8.05
C TYR A 69 29.52 3.59 8.92
N LEU A 70 29.47 3.75 10.24
CA LEU A 70 28.97 2.73 11.15
C LEU A 70 27.50 2.40 10.86
N LYS A 71 26.65 3.43 10.68
CA LYS A 71 25.25 3.27 10.29
C LYS A 71 25.11 2.54 8.95
N LEU A 72 25.93 2.88 7.95
CA LEU A 72 25.93 2.17 6.66
C LEU A 72 26.33 0.70 6.79
N ILE A 73 27.36 0.39 7.59
CA ILE A 73 27.78 -1.00 7.85
C ILE A 73 26.67 -1.79 8.54
N LEU A 74 26.02 -1.21 9.55
CA LEU A 74 24.89 -1.82 10.25
C LEU A 74 23.70 -2.05 9.32
N VAL A 75 23.35 -1.06 8.48
CA VAL A 75 22.31 -1.18 7.46
C VAL A 75 22.60 -2.34 6.52
N HIS A 76 23.84 -2.45 6.01
CA HIS A 76 24.23 -3.52 5.12
C HIS A 76 24.16 -4.89 5.80
N ALA A 77 24.63 -5.00 7.05
CA ALA A 77 24.54 -6.24 7.82
C ALA A 77 23.08 -6.67 8.04
N LEU A 78 22.21 -5.73 8.43
CA LEU A 78 20.78 -5.97 8.62
C LEU A 78 20.10 -6.41 7.32
N LEU A 79 20.36 -5.71 6.21
CA LEU A 79 19.78 -6.04 4.90
C LEU A 79 20.18 -7.44 4.44
N ASN A 80 21.42 -7.87 4.71
CA ASN A 80 21.87 -9.23 4.40
C ASN A 80 21.16 -10.30 5.23
N GLU A 81 20.77 -9.98 6.47
CA GLU A 81 20.04 -10.90 7.34
C GLU A 81 18.59 -11.08 6.90
N VAL A 82 17.93 -9.98 6.53
CA VAL A 82 16.49 -9.98 6.19
C VAL A 82 16.19 -10.25 4.71
N THR A 83 17.21 -10.29 3.85
CA THR A 83 17.02 -10.55 2.41
C THR A 83 16.92 -12.06 2.14
N LEU A 84 16.05 -12.41 1.20
CA LEU A 84 15.85 -13.79 0.76
C LEU A 84 17.14 -14.36 0.16
N LYS A 85 17.59 -15.50 0.67
CA LYS A 85 18.83 -16.15 0.18
C LYS A 85 18.58 -16.83 -1.17
N ASN A 86 19.62 -16.91 -2.02
CA ASN A 86 19.53 -17.49 -3.36
C ASN A 86 18.98 -18.93 -3.40
N ASN A 87 19.35 -19.77 -2.42
CA ASN A 87 18.85 -21.15 -2.33
C ASN A 87 17.32 -21.18 -2.10
N GLN A 88 16.83 -20.33 -1.18
CA GLN A 88 15.40 -20.19 -0.91
C GLN A 88 14.65 -19.61 -2.10
N ARG A 89 15.25 -18.62 -2.78
CA ARG A 89 14.68 -18.04 -4.00
C ARG A 89 14.48 -19.10 -5.09
N THR A 90 15.49 -19.95 -5.30
CA THR A 90 15.42 -21.05 -6.28
C THR A 90 14.31 -22.06 -5.95
N GLU A 91 14.17 -22.42 -4.66
CA GLU A 91 13.09 -23.29 -4.19
C GLU A 91 11.70 -22.67 -4.44
N ILE A 92 11.54 -21.39 -4.10
CA ILE A 92 10.30 -20.64 -4.31
C ILE A 92 9.99 -20.54 -5.82
N ASP A 93 10.96 -20.22 -6.66
CA ASP A 93 10.77 -20.12 -8.12
C ASP A 93 10.33 -21.46 -8.73
N GLN A 94 10.92 -22.58 -8.29
CA GLN A 94 10.50 -23.92 -8.71
C GLN A 94 9.07 -24.24 -8.29
N PHE A 95 8.70 -23.86 -7.06
CA PHE A 95 7.34 -24.05 -6.56
C PHE A 95 6.33 -23.18 -7.31
N ILE A 96 6.65 -21.90 -7.54
CA ILE A 96 5.84 -20.97 -8.35
C ILE A 96 5.60 -21.54 -9.75
N LYS A 97 6.64 -22.08 -10.40
CA LYS A 97 6.49 -22.71 -11.71
C LYS A 97 5.54 -23.90 -11.65
N THR A 98 5.73 -24.80 -10.68
CA THR A 98 4.93 -26.00 -10.51
C THR A 98 3.45 -25.67 -10.27
N ILE A 99 3.16 -24.76 -9.34
CA ILE A 99 1.78 -24.36 -9.04
C ILE A 99 1.14 -23.60 -10.21
N THR A 100 1.91 -22.80 -10.94
CA THR A 100 1.43 -22.08 -12.13
C THR A 100 0.99 -23.05 -13.23
N ASP A 101 1.82 -24.05 -13.51
CA ASP A 101 1.51 -25.10 -14.49
C ASP A 101 0.30 -25.93 -14.03
N GLU A 102 0.22 -26.26 -12.74
CA GLU A 102 -0.92 -26.98 -12.16
C GLU A 102 -2.22 -26.17 -12.30
N ILE A 103 -2.23 -24.89 -11.89
CA ILE A 103 -3.39 -23.99 -11.98
C ILE A 103 -3.88 -23.86 -13.44
N LYS A 104 -2.97 -23.68 -14.40
CA LYS A 104 -3.30 -23.59 -15.83
C LYS A 104 -3.84 -24.91 -16.40
N SER A 105 -3.40 -26.05 -15.88
CA SER A 105 -3.84 -27.37 -16.31
C SER A 105 -5.20 -27.80 -15.76
N ILE A 106 -5.76 -27.07 -14.77
CA ILE A 106 -7.06 -27.41 -14.18
C ILE A 106 -8.12 -27.36 -15.28
N PRO A 107 -8.90 -28.44 -15.51
CA PRO A 107 -9.92 -28.43 -16.55
C PRO A 107 -11.11 -27.56 -16.16
N GLN A 108 -11.80 -27.06 -17.20
CA GLN A 108 -13.07 -26.36 -17.08
C GLN A 108 -14.06 -27.12 -16.18
N GLY A 109 -14.68 -26.38 -15.26
CA GLY A 109 -15.65 -26.91 -14.32
C GLY A 109 -17.04 -27.11 -14.94
N LYS A 110 -17.89 -27.85 -14.23
CA LYS A 110 -19.32 -27.94 -14.55
C LYS A 110 -20.03 -26.66 -14.10
N ILE A 111 -21.03 -26.22 -14.86
CA ILE A 111 -21.92 -25.13 -14.46
C ILE A 111 -22.68 -25.57 -13.20
N ARG A 112 -22.65 -24.73 -12.16
CA ARG A 112 -23.40 -24.95 -10.91
C ARG A 112 -24.06 -23.65 -10.49
N HIS A 113 -25.30 -23.73 -10.02
CA HIS A 113 -25.88 -22.62 -9.28
C HIS A 113 -25.09 -22.39 -8.02
N LEU A 114 -24.79 -21.13 -7.74
CA LEU A 114 -23.99 -20.72 -6.61
C LEU A 114 -24.68 -21.04 -5.27
N SER A 115 -26.01 -21.03 -5.23
CA SER A 115 -26.80 -21.52 -4.10
C SER A 115 -26.54 -22.99 -3.76
N LYS A 116 -26.21 -23.82 -4.76
CA LYS A 116 -25.84 -25.25 -4.60
C LYS A 116 -24.33 -25.46 -4.49
N MET A 117 -23.54 -24.39 -4.50
CA MET A 117 -22.09 -24.46 -4.45
C MET A 117 -21.62 -24.76 -3.03
N SER A 118 -22.23 -24.17 -2.00
CA SER A 118 -21.92 -24.44 -0.60
C SER A 118 -22.05 -25.93 -0.29
N GLU A 119 -23.18 -26.56 -0.64
CA GLU A 119 -23.39 -28.01 -0.48
C GLU A 119 -22.37 -28.86 -1.25
N TRP A 120 -21.87 -28.37 -2.39
CA TRP A 120 -20.85 -29.08 -3.16
C TRP A 120 -19.46 -28.95 -2.53
N LEU A 121 -19.11 -27.78 -1.99
CA LEU A 121 -17.84 -27.52 -1.34
C LEU A 121 -17.74 -28.18 0.04
N GLU A 122 -18.85 -28.28 0.78
CA GLU A 122 -18.93 -29.00 2.05
C GLU A 122 -18.55 -30.48 1.90
N LYS A 123 -18.82 -31.10 0.75
CA LYS A 123 -18.38 -32.48 0.45
C LYS A 123 -16.86 -32.64 0.39
N PHE A 124 -16.12 -31.53 0.29
CA PHE A 124 -14.67 -31.48 0.28
C PHE A 124 -14.11 -30.79 1.53
N ASP A 125 -14.93 -30.57 2.56
CA ASP A 125 -14.57 -29.83 3.78
C ASP A 125 -14.06 -28.41 3.51
N ILE A 126 -14.56 -27.79 2.42
CA ILE A 126 -14.25 -26.40 2.05
C ILE A 126 -15.46 -25.54 2.37
N LYS A 127 -15.27 -24.55 3.23
CA LYS A 127 -16.28 -23.51 3.49
C LYS A 127 -15.97 -22.28 2.65
N ILE A 128 -17.01 -21.64 2.12
CA ILE A 128 -16.86 -20.34 1.44
C ILE A 128 -16.56 -19.30 2.53
N PRO A 129 -15.41 -18.62 2.49
CA PRO A 129 -14.99 -17.66 3.52
C PRO A 129 -15.66 -16.29 3.32
N LEU A 130 -16.99 -16.28 3.28
CA LEU A 130 -17.79 -15.05 3.18
C LEU A 130 -18.79 -14.99 4.33
N SER A 131 -18.92 -13.83 4.96
CA SER A 131 -19.84 -13.63 6.08
C SER A 131 -21.30 -13.52 5.66
N PHE A 132 -21.55 -13.12 4.42
CA PHE A 132 -22.90 -12.99 3.88
C PHE A 132 -22.91 -13.34 2.40
N SER A 133 -23.89 -14.15 2.00
CA SER A 133 -24.07 -14.53 0.61
C SER A 133 -25.54 -14.67 0.25
N LYS A 134 -25.93 -14.10 -0.90
CA LYS A 134 -27.30 -14.17 -1.46
C LYS A 134 -27.35 -14.79 -2.86
N MET A 135 -26.34 -15.59 -3.19
CA MET A 135 -26.07 -16.05 -4.54
C MET A 135 -27.19 -16.92 -5.14
N SER A 136 -27.74 -16.49 -6.28
CA SER A 136 -28.71 -17.28 -7.07
C SER A 136 -28.22 -17.67 -8.46
N LYS A 137 -27.24 -16.93 -9.00
CA LYS A 137 -26.76 -17.09 -10.38
C LYS A 137 -25.93 -18.36 -10.59
N PRO A 138 -25.91 -18.92 -11.81
CA PRO A 138 -24.98 -19.99 -12.16
C PRO A 138 -23.56 -19.46 -12.28
N PHE A 139 -22.60 -20.31 -11.91
CA PHE A 139 -21.17 -20.07 -12.06
C PHE A 139 -20.50 -21.28 -12.68
N GLN A 140 -19.47 -21.01 -13.46
CA GLN A 140 -18.61 -22.02 -14.05
C GLN A 140 -17.16 -21.61 -13.87
N PHE A 141 -16.36 -22.53 -13.35
CA PHE A 141 -14.92 -22.37 -13.34
C PHE A 141 -14.37 -22.51 -14.77
N ILE A 142 -13.64 -21.51 -15.23
CA ILE A 142 -12.85 -21.53 -16.45
C ILE A 142 -11.38 -21.37 -16.03
N PRO A 143 -10.42 -22.09 -16.63
CA PRO A 143 -9.00 -21.95 -16.28
C PRO A 143 -8.54 -20.50 -16.47
N PRO A 144 -7.63 -20.00 -15.64
CA PRO A 144 -7.24 -18.59 -15.69
C PRO A 144 -6.54 -18.23 -16.99
N THR A 145 -6.77 -17.00 -17.46
CA THR A 145 -6.10 -16.44 -18.63
C THR A 145 -4.63 -16.17 -18.34
N ILE A 146 -4.34 -15.66 -17.15
CA ILE A 146 -3.00 -15.25 -16.71
C ILE A 146 -2.75 -15.76 -15.29
N VAL A 147 -1.52 -16.21 -15.08
CA VAL A 147 -0.98 -16.53 -13.76
C VAL A 147 0.43 -15.97 -13.72
N GLU A 148 0.67 -14.96 -12.87
CA GLU A 148 1.93 -14.22 -12.82
C GLU A 148 2.29 -13.82 -11.39
N THR A 149 3.60 -13.81 -11.08
CA THR A 149 4.10 -13.36 -9.79
C THR A 149 4.10 -11.84 -9.74
N ILE A 150 3.58 -11.27 -8.66
CA ILE A 150 3.47 -9.82 -8.47
C ILE A 150 4.03 -9.37 -7.12
N GLY A 151 4.02 -8.07 -6.88
CA GLY A 151 4.40 -7.48 -5.60
C GLY A 151 5.90 -7.52 -5.34
N SER A 152 6.29 -7.39 -4.07
CA SER A 152 7.70 -7.13 -3.69
C SER A 152 8.69 -8.24 -4.00
N TYR A 153 8.23 -9.42 -4.40
CA TYR A 153 9.10 -10.50 -4.82
C TYR A 153 9.79 -10.22 -6.18
N THR A 154 9.11 -9.51 -7.09
CA THR A 154 9.59 -9.30 -8.47
C THR A 154 10.79 -8.36 -8.56
N TYR A 155 10.90 -7.40 -7.64
CA TYR A 155 11.94 -6.37 -7.61
C TYR A 155 12.86 -6.46 -6.37
N ASP A 156 12.89 -7.61 -5.69
CA ASP A 156 13.69 -7.83 -4.46
C ASP A 156 13.42 -6.76 -3.38
N GLY A 157 12.15 -6.46 -3.12
CA GLY A 157 11.69 -5.56 -2.05
C GLY A 157 11.03 -6.28 -0.88
N LEU A 158 11.11 -7.62 -0.85
CA LEU A 158 10.55 -8.47 0.21
C LEU A 158 11.51 -8.54 1.41
N ILE A 159 10.95 -8.64 2.62
CA ILE A 159 11.71 -8.91 3.85
C ILE A 159 11.34 -10.28 4.40
N VAL A 160 12.33 -11.05 4.85
CA VAL A 160 12.13 -12.33 5.52
C VAL A 160 11.82 -12.06 7.00
N LYS A 161 10.63 -12.46 7.45
CA LYS A 161 10.18 -12.27 8.83
C LYS A 161 10.65 -13.42 9.72
N SER A 162 11.34 -13.11 10.82
CA SER A 162 11.91 -14.13 11.73
C SER A 162 10.89 -14.74 12.70
N SER A 163 9.82 -14.00 13.04
CA SER A 163 8.87 -14.35 14.11
C SER A 163 7.63 -15.13 13.66
N ASN A 164 7.46 -15.39 12.36
CA ASN A 164 6.20 -15.85 11.80
C ASN A 164 6.29 -17.32 11.35
N LYS A 165 5.18 -18.06 11.51
CA LYS A 165 5.00 -19.41 10.94
C LYS A 165 5.32 -19.42 9.44
N ILE A 166 5.01 -18.31 8.76
CA ILE A 166 5.36 -18.02 7.38
C ILE A 166 6.33 -16.83 7.40
N SER A 167 7.61 -17.09 7.15
CA SER A 167 8.66 -16.08 7.09
C SER A 167 8.67 -15.31 5.76
N THR A 168 8.20 -15.94 4.69
CA THR A 168 8.19 -15.36 3.33
C THR A 168 6.83 -15.54 2.68
N LEU A 169 6.22 -14.45 2.23
CA LEU A 169 4.94 -14.44 1.55
C LEU A 169 5.10 -13.87 0.14
N VAL A 170 4.75 -14.66 -0.88
CA VAL A 170 4.87 -14.26 -2.29
C VAL A 170 3.50 -14.15 -2.92
N ASP A 171 3.24 -13.03 -3.60
CA ASP A 171 1.96 -12.79 -4.25
C ASP A 171 1.93 -13.38 -5.66
N LEU A 172 0.91 -14.20 -5.94
CA LEU A 172 0.65 -14.79 -7.24
C LEU A 172 -0.72 -14.31 -7.74
N LEU A 173 -0.70 -13.48 -8.79
CA LEU A 173 -1.90 -13.03 -9.46
C LEU A 173 -2.47 -14.14 -10.33
N VAL A 174 -3.77 -14.38 -10.21
CA VAL A 174 -4.53 -15.29 -11.06
C VAL A 174 -5.70 -14.51 -11.66
N GLU A 175 -5.65 -14.31 -12.98
CA GLU A 175 -6.66 -13.55 -13.71
C GLU A 175 -7.87 -14.45 -14.04
N MET A 176 -9.03 -14.05 -13.51
CA MET A 176 -10.31 -14.70 -13.78
C MET A 176 -10.78 -14.34 -15.20
N PRO A 177 -11.08 -15.34 -16.05
CA PRO A 177 -11.55 -15.07 -17.40
C PRO A 177 -12.89 -14.32 -17.41
N ARG A 178 -13.09 -13.42 -18.38
CA ARG A 178 -14.32 -12.64 -18.57
C ARG A 178 -15.58 -13.49 -18.78
N ILE A 179 -15.44 -14.77 -19.06
CA ILE A 179 -16.56 -15.71 -19.19
C ILE A 179 -17.15 -16.04 -17.80
N CYS A 180 -16.35 -15.99 -16.74
CA CYS A 180 -16.79 -16.25 -15.36
C CYS A 180 -17.58 -15.07 -14.76
N ILE A 181 -17.32 -13.84 -15.22
CA ILE A 181 -17.77 -12.60 -14.62
C ILE A 181 -18.56 -11.80 -15.65
N HIS A 182 -19.69 -11.20 -15.28
CA HIS A 182 -20.46 -10.31 -16.14
C HIS A 182 -20.17 -8.83 -15.80
N LYS A 183 -20.29 -7.92 -16.77
CA LYS A 183 -19.89 -6.50 -16.65
C LYS A 183 -20.56 -5.71 -15.52
N LYS A 184 -21.67 -6.20 -14.98
CA LYS A 184 -22.43 -5.59 -13.87
C LYS A 184 -22.23 -6.31 -12.53
N ASP A 185 -21.36 -7.31 -12.47
CA ASP A 185 -21.13 -8.09 -11.24
C ASP A 185 -20.41 -7.28 -10.16
N TYR A 186 -19.93 -6.08 -10.49
CA TYR A 186 -19.49 -5.12 -9.48
C TYR A 186 -20.64 -4.66 -8.57
N LEU A 187 -21.91 -4.94 -8.89
CA LEU A 187 -23.04 -4.63 -8.02
C LEU A 187 -23.30 -5.77 -7.02
N ASN A 188 -23.74 -5.39 -5.83
CA ASN A 188 -24.37 -6.30 -4.86
C ASN A 188 -23.52 -7.55 -4.52
N ASN A 189 -22.22 -7.36 -4.29
CA ASN A 189 -21.25 -8.42 -3.97
C ASN A 189 -21.08 -9.54 -5.02
N GLU A 190 -21.74 -9.51 -6.18
CA GLU A 190 -21.75 -10.65 -7.10
C GLU A 190 -20.33 -11.06 -7.56
N TYR A 191 -19.48 -10.08 -7.84
CA TYR A 191 -18.07 -10.30 -8.19
C TYR A 191 -17.30 -10.92 -7.03
N ILE A 192 -17.45 -10.40 -5.82
CA ILE A 192 -16.77 -10.89 -4.61
C ILE A 192 -17.16 -12.35 -4.33
N GLU A 193 -18.44 -12.67 -4.49
CA GLU A 193 -18.94 -14.01 -4.29
C GLU A 193 -18.43 -15.00 -5.36
N LYS A 194 -18.40 -14.59 -6.64
CA LYS A 194 -17.81 -15.38 -7.73
C LYS A 194 -16.31 -15.59 -7.54
N ARG A 195 -15.60 -14.57 -7.08
CA ARG A 195 -14.18 -14.58 -6.76
C ARG A 195 -13.87 -15.57 -5.63
N ALA A 196 -14.59 -15.50 -4.51
CA ALA A 196 -14.45 -16.46 -3.42
C ALA A 196 -14.73 -17.90 -3.89
N THR A 197 -15.77 -18.09 -4.71
CA THR A 197 -16.09 -19.39 -5.30
C THR A 197 -14.97 -19.91 -6.21
N TYR A 198 -14.34 -19.04 -6.99
CA TYR A 198 -13.19 -19.38 -7.82
C TYR A 198 -12.00 -19.84 -6.96
N LEU A 199 -11.70 -19.14 -5.87
CA LEU A 199 -10.68 -19.57 -4.89
C LEU A 199 -11.00 -20.94 -4.28
N CYS A 200 -12.25 -21.17 -3.87
CA CYS A 200 -12.66 -22.49 -3.35
C CYS A 200 -12.49 -23.60 -4.39
N TYR A 201 -12.72 -23.32 -5.67
CA TYR A 201 -12.48 -24.29 -6.74
C TYR A 201 -10.99 -24.59 -6.92
N LEU A 202 -10.13 -23.56 -6.84
CA LEU A 202 -8.68 -23.76 -6.83
C LEU A 202 -8.24 -24.59 -5.62
N ALA A 203 -8.69 -24.22 -4.42
CA ALA A 203 -8.38 -24.95 -3.19
C ALA A 203 -8.78 -26.44 -3.28
N LYS A 204 -9.93 -26.73 -3.88
CA LYS A 204 -10.41 -28.09 -4.11
C LYS A 204 -9.53 -28.92 -5.07
N LYS A 205 -8.76 -28.27 -5.95
CA LYS A 205 -7.96 -28.91 -7.00
C LYS A 205 -6.50 -29.05 -6.62
N LEU A 206 -5.98 -28.13 -5.83
CA LEU A 206 -4.61 -28.12 -5.35
C LEU A 206 -4.42 -29.13 -4.21
N LYS A 207 -3.26 -29.78 -4.16
CA LYS A 207 -2.93 -30.84 -3.17
C LYS A 207 -1.94 -30.37 -2.09
N TYR A 208 -1.95 -29.08 -1.78
CA TYR A 208 -1.00 -28.42 -0.88
C TYR A 208 -1.60 -28.16 0.50
N SER A 209 -0.81 -27.59 1.42
CA SER A 209 -1.36 -27.04 2.67
C SER A 209 -2.00 -25.69 2.33
N LEU A 210 -3.32 -25.61 2.49
CA LEU A 210 -4.15 -24.50 2.04
C LEU A 210 -4.80 -23.81 3.23
N GLU A 211 -4.79 -22.48 3.23
CA GLU A 211 -5.41 -21.67 4.27
C GLU A 211 -6.09 -20.45 3.62
N PHE A 212 -7.37 -20.24 3.92
CA PHE A 212 -8.04 -19.01 3.52
C PHE A 212 -7.69 -17.90 4.49
N SER A 213 -7.34 -16.74 3.96
CA SER A 213 -7.10 -15.53 4.73
C SER A 213 -7.81 -14.34 4.08
N HIS A 214 -7.65 -13.15 4.66
CA HIS A 214 -8.08 -11.89 4.08
C HIS A 214 -6.85 -11.02 3.79
N LEU A 215 -6.95 -10.17 2.76
CA LEU A 215 -5.87 -9.25 2.43
C LEU A 215 -5.77 -8.15 3.51
N ASN A 216 -4.54 -7.87 3.97
CA ASN A 216 -4.21 -6.82 4.94
C ASN A 216 -4.98 -6.89 6.27
N ASP A 217 -5.45 -8.09 6.66
CA ASP A 217 -6.36 -8.29 7.79
C ASP A 217 -7.59 -7.34 7.76
N THR A 218 -7.97 -6.87 6.57
CA THR A 218 -9.08 -5.94 6.35
C THR A 218 -10.42 -6.68 6.34
N THR A 219 -11.50 -5.92 6.11
CA THR A 219 -12.87 -6.45 6.07
C THR A 219 -12.99 -7.73 5.25
N LEU A 220 -13.91 -8.59 5.70
CA LEU A 220 -14.17 -9.99 5.31
C LEU A 220 -14.33 -10.29 3.80
N ASN A 221 -14.24 -9.29 2.93
CA ASN A 221 -14.63 -9.35 1.53
C ASN A 221 -13.45 -9.52 0.55
N GLN A 222 -12.19 -9.32 0.96
CA GLN A 222 -11.01 -9.62 0.13
C GLN A 222 -10.32 -10.92 0.52
N VAL A 223 -11.04 -12.02 0.35
CA VAL A 223 -10.52 -13.38 0.60
C VAL A 223 -9.30 -13.66 -0.28
N VAL A 224 -8.28 -14.29 0.27
CA VAL A 224 -7.10 -14.78 -0.44
C VAL A 224 -6.85 -16.24 -0.08
N LEU A 225 -6.15 -16.98 -0.93
CA LEU A 225 -5.77 -18.37 -0.67
C LEU A 225 -4.26 -18.45 -0.45
N LEU A 226 -3.86 -18.81 0.76
CA LEU A 226 -2.47 -19.12 1.10
C LEU A 226 -2.18 -20.56 0.74
N VAL A 227 -1.14 -20.78 -0.05
CA VAL A 227 -0.70 -22.09 -0.53
C VAL A 227 0.72 -22.34 -0.09
N ARG A 228 0.91 -23.42 0.69
CA ARG A 228 2.22 -23.85 1.16
C ARG A 228 2.53 -25.24 0.66
N PRO A 229 3.77 -25.52 0.21
CA PRO A 229 4.19 -26.85 -0.20
C PRO A 229 3.82 -27.93 0.83
N ASN A 230 3.98 -27.62 2.11
CA ASN A 230 3.61 -28.48 3.23
C ASN A 230 3.35 -27.70 4.53
N GLU A 231 2.76 -28.42 5.51
CA GLU A 231 2.81 -28.25 6.97
C GLU A 231 3.82 -27.25 7.55
N THR A 232 5.07 -27.49 7.20
CA THR A 232 6.25 -26.94 7.86
C THR A 232 6.99 -25.92 7.02
N SER A 233 6.51 -25.65 5.79
CA SER A 233 7.14 -24.71 4.88
C SER A 233 7.14 -23.32 5.49
N SER A 234 8.33 -22.70 5.49
CA SER A 234 8.56 -21.35 5.98
C SER A 234 8.08 -20.28 5.00
N PHE A 235 7.73 -20.64 3.77
CA PHE A 235 7.14 -19.72 2.81
C PHE A 235 5.75 -20.16 2.36
N ALA A 236 4.96 -19.18 1.91
CA ALA A 236 3.65 -19.36 1.33
C ALA A 236 3.49 -18.51 0.06
N ILE A 237 2.71 -19.03 -0.89
CA ILE A 237 2.21 -18.26 -2.03
C ILE A 237 0.80 -17.79 -1.69
N ARG A 238 0.57 -16.48 -1.73
CA ARG A 238 -0.76 -15.86 -1.61
C ARG A 238 -1.34 -15.68 -3.00
N ILE A 239 -2.39 -16.43 -3.30
CA ILE A 239 -3.12 -16.31 -4.56
C ILE A 239 -4.09 -15.13 -4.45
N LEU A 240 -3.89 -14.15 -5.33
CA LEU A 240 -4.74 -12.97 -5.51
C LEU A 240 -5.53 -13.12 -6.81
N LEU A 241 -6.84 -12.94 -6.75
CA LEU A 241 -7.68 -12.96 -7.94
C LEU A 241 -7.92 -11.55 -8.46
N ALA A 242 -7.83 -11.40 -9.77
CA ALA A 242 -8.21 -10.19 -10.49
C ALA A 242 -9.17 -10.52 -11.63
N PRO A 243 -10.08 -9.61 -12.02
CA PRO A 243 -10.75 -9.71 -13.31
C PRO A 243 -9.76 -9.42 -14.44
N GLU A 244 -10.12 -9.78 -15.67
CA GLU A 244 -9.39 -9.32 -16.86
C GLU A 244 -9.26 -7.78 -16.89
N LYS A 245 -8.10 -7.29 -17.32
CA LYS A 245 -7.82 -5.86 -17.45
C LYS A 245 -8.89 -5.14 -18.28
N ASP A 246 -9.28 -3.95 -17.85
CA ASP A 246 -10.28 -3.08 -18.51
C ASP A 246 -11.68 -3.71 -18.66
N TYR A 247 -12.00 -4.78 -17.92
CA TYR A 247 -13.29 -5.46 -18.04
C TYR A 247 -14.44 -4.71 -17.34
N PHE A 248 -14.19 -4.21 -16.13
CA PHE A 248 -15.13 -3.36 -15.41
C PHE A 248 -14.94 -1.89 -15.79
N ASN A 249 -16.03 -1.12 -15.68
CA ASN A 249 -15.93 0.33 -15.80
C ASN A 249 -15.42 0.91 -14.47
N GLU A 250 -14.12 1.15 -14.35
CA GLU A 250 -13.46 1.63 -13.14
C GLU A 250 -14.05 2.96 -12.62
N LYS A 251 -14.61 3.81 -13.49
CA LYS A 251 -15.28 5.06 -13.06
C LYS A 251 -16.54 4.81 -12.21
N ARG A 252 -17.14 3.62 -12.31
CA ARG A 252 -18.27 3.20 -11.44
C ARG A 252 -17.79 2.74 -10.07
N LEU A 253 -16.49 2.50 -9.90
CA LEU A 253 -15.85 2.05 -8.68
C LEU A 253 -15.10 3.17 -7.95
N LEU A 254 -15.37 4.43 -8.31
CA LEU A 254 -14.94 5.58 -7.51
C LEU A 254 -15.62 5.55 -6.12
N PRO A 255 -15.18 6.36 -5.15
CA PRO A 255 -15.78 6.37 -3.81
C PRO A 255 -17.26 6.74 -3.78
N THR A 256 -17.69 7.69 -4.62
CA THR A 256 -19.06 8.28 -4.59
C THR A 256 -20.19 7.36 -5.05
N PRO A 257 -20.09 6.58 -6.15
CA PRO A 257 -21.19 5.72 -6.59
C PRO A 257 -21.64 4.69 -5.55
N SER A 258 -22.95 4.44 -5.49
CA SER A 258 -23.52 3.35 -4.69
C SER A 258 -23.57 2.05 -5.50
N ASN A 259 -22.82 1.03 -5.08
CA ASN A 259 -22.79 -0.29 -5.74
C ASN A 259 -23.32 -1.44 -4.87
N LEU A 260 -23.59 -1.20 -3.59
CA LEU A 260 -24.32 -2.13 -2.73
C LEU A 260 -25.71 -1.55 -2.44
N ARG A 261 -26.73 -2.15 -3.04
CA ARG A 261 -28.10 -1.69 -2.88
C ARG A 261 -28.70 -2.18 -1.56
N TRP A 262 -29.33 -1.31 -0.81
CA TRP A 262 -30.08 -1.61 0.40
C TRP A 262 -31.13 -2.71 0.19
N ASN A 263 -31.87 -2.63 -0.93
CA ASN A 263 -32.89 -3.62 -1.27
C ASN A 263 -32.29 -5.02 -1.48
N TRP A 264 -31.00 -5.11 -1.87
CA TRP A 264 -30.30 -6.39 -1.92
C TRP A 264 -30.10 -7.00 -0.53
N PHE A 265 -29.94 -6.19 0.52
CA PHE A 265 -29.83 -6.68 1.90
C PHE A 265 -31.20 -7.01 2.52
N THR A 266 -32.23 -6.19 2.30
CA THR A 266 -33.54 -6.34 2.96
C THR A 266 -34.51 -7.23 2.19
N GLY A 267 -34.39 -7.33 0.87
CA GLY A 267 -35.36 -8.04 0.02
C GLY A 267 -36.68 -7.30 -0.21
N ASN A 268 -36.80 -6.05 0.26
CA ASN A 268 -38.01 -5.24 0.11
C ASN A 268 -37.84 -4.26 -1.06
N GLU A 269 -38.62 -4.43 -2.13
CA GLU A 269 -38.57 -3.55 -3.31
C GLU A 269 -39.44 -2.28 -3.16
N GLU A 270 -40.19 -2.14 -2.05
CA GLU A 270 -41.26 -1.15 -1.90
C GLU A 270 -40.82 0.21 -1.30
N VAL A 271 -39.55 0.39 -0.95
CA VAL A 271 -39.06 1.63 -0.33
C VAL A 271 -38.18 2.39 -1.33
N ASP A 272 -38.46 3.69 -1.51
CA ASP A 272 -37.53 4.61 -2.18
C ASP A 272 -36.16 4.52 -1.50
N GLU A 273 -35.18 3.99 -2.23
CA GLU A 273 -33.89 3.64 -1.67
C GLU A 273 -33.07 4.92 -1.39
N PRO A 274 -32.68 5.19 -0.13
CA PRO A 274 -31.76 6.28 0.17
C PRO A 274 -30.41 6.05 -0.50
N PHE A 275 -29.86 7.08 -1.15
CA PHE A 275 -28.54 7.00 -1.78
C PHE A 275 -27.44 7.03 -0.70
N TYR A 276 -26.70 5.93 -0.59
CA TYR A 276 -25.49 5.85 0.23
C TYR A 276 -24.30 5.47 -0.65
N SER A 277 -23.25 6.29 -0.62
CA SER A 277 -21.94 5.96 -1.20
C SER A 277 -21.40 4.67 -0.60
N THR A 278 -20.67 3.87 -1.38
CA THR A 278 -20.09 2.60 -0.89
C THR A 278 -18.57 2.55 -1.09
N PRO A 279 -17.80 3.51 -0.55
CA PRO A 279 -16.38 3.70 -0.87
C PRO A 279 -15.54 2.45 -0.59
N ASN A 280 -15.63 1.88 0.62
CA ASN A 280 -14.86 0.68 1.00
C ASN A 280 -15.11 -0.53 0.08
N TYR A 281 -16.37 -0.73 -0.34
CA TYR A 281 -16.71 -1.80 -1.27
C TYR A 281 -16.17 -1.53 -2.68
N ASN A 282 -16.36 -0.30 -3.15
CA ASN A 282 -15.91 0.13 -4.47
C ASN A 282 -14.39 0.00 -4.59
N THR A 283 -13.66 0.52 -3.60
CA THR A 283 -12.21 0.43 -3.48
C THR A 283 -11.75 -1.02 -3.43
N SER A 284 -12.43 -1.90 -2.70
CA SER A 284 -12.11 -3.34 -2.65
C SER A 284 -12.16 -4.01 -4.03
N VAL A 285 -13.20 -3.72 -4.83
CA VAL A 285 -13.32 -4.25 -6.21
C VAL A 285 -12.31 -3.56 -7.15
N LEU A 286 -12.07 -2.27 -6.96
CA LEU A 286 -11.12 -1.50 -7.78
C LEU A 286 -9.67 -1.97 -7.54
N PHE A 287 -9.28 -2.27 -6.30
CA PHE A 287 -7.98 -2.86 -5.98
C PHE A 287 -7.72 -4.13 -6.81
N ASP A 288 -8.71 -5.02 -6.88
CA ASP A 288 -8.60 -6.24 -7.68
C ASP A 288 -8.42 -5.96 -9.18
N CYS A 289 -9.12 -4.95 -9.72
CA CYS A 289 -8.99 -4.56 -11.12
C CYS A 289 -7.58 -4.03 -11.45
N ARG A 290 -6.91 -3.44 -10.46
CA ARG A 290 -5.66 -2.69 -10.65
C ARG A 290 -4.40 -3.45 -10.25
N TYR A 291 -4.49 -4.64 -9.64
CA TYR A 291 -3.30 -5.40 -9.17
C TYR A 291 -2.19 -5.47 -10.21
N ARG A 292 -2.55 -5.84 -11.45
CA ARG A 292 -1.60 -6.03 -12.54
C ARG A 292 -0.87 -4.74 -12.92
N SER A 293 -1.64 -3.71 -13.28
CA SER A 293 -1.07 -2.41 -13.67
C SER A 293 -0.25 -1.77 -12.56
N THR A 294 -0.71 -1.90 -11.31
CA THR A 294 -0.02 -1.41 -10.13
C THR A 294 1.30 -2.15 -9.93
N SER A 295 1.28 -3.48 -10.04
CA SER A 295 2.49 -4.29 -9.88
C SER A 295 3.51 -4.00 -10.98
N GLU A 296 3.07 -3.84 -12.23
CA GLU A 296 3.92 -3.44 -13.36
C GLU A 296 4.60 -2.09 -13.08
N TYR A 297 3.82 -1.07 -12.68
CA TYR A 297 4.33 0.26 -12.32
C TYR A 297 5.37 0.21 -11.20
N LEU A 298 5.05 -0.46 -10.09
CA LEU A 298 5.97 -0.57 -8.95
C LEU A 298 7.22 -1.37 -9.33
N THR A 299 7.08 -2.45 -10.10
CA THR A 299 8.23 -3.26 -10.54
C THR A 299 9.18 -2.43 -11.40
N GLU A 300 8.68 -1.68 -12.38
CA GLU A 300 9.50 -0.79 -13.20
C GLU A 300 10.21 0.28 -12.35
N LEU A 301 9.49 0.85 -11.38
CA LEU A 301 10.03 1.87 -10.48
C LEU A 301 11.21 1.34 -9.66
N PHE A 302 11.03 0.19 -9.02
CA PHE A 302 12.00 -0.36 -8.07
C PHE A 302 13.18 -1.05 -8.75
N LEU A 303 12.98 -1.71 -9.89
CA LEU A 303 14.08 -2.26 -10.69
C LEU A 303 15.05 -1.19 -11.21
N SER A 304 14.63 0.08 -11.21
CA SER A 304 15.49 1.18 -11.66
C SER A 304 16.55 1.62 -10.64
N SER A 305 16.46 1.21 -9.37
CA SER A 305 17.48 1.51 -8.35
C SER A 305 17.44 0.56 -7.16
N ASN A 306 18.55 -0.15 -6.94
CA ASN A 306 18.73 -1.04 -5.79
C ASN A 306 18.65 -0.30 -4.44
N GLU A 307 19.07 0.98 -4.39
CA GLU A 307 18.99 1.77 -3.16
C GLU A 307 17.55 2.07 -2.75
N LEU A 308 16.63 2.19 -3.72
CA LEU A 308 15.20 2.31 -3.44
C LEU A 308 14.64 1.01 -2.87
N CYS A 309 15.03 -0.15 -3.40
CA CYS A 309 14.63 -1.45 -2.85
C CYS A 309 15.14 -1.65 -1.42
N SER A 310 16.42 -1.33 -1.19
CA SER A 310 17.04 -1.38 0.14
C SER A 310 16.38 -0.40 1.12
N GLY A 311 16.08 0.83 0.69
CA GLY A 311 15.34 1.82 1.49
C GLY A 311 13.92 1.33 1.84
N LEU A 312 13.22 0.71 0.89
CA LEU A 312 11.92 0.09 1.12
C LEU A 312 12.01 -1.05 2.14
N LYS A 313 13.02 -1.93 2.03
CA LYS A 313 13.26 -3.01 3.00
C LYS A 313 13.48 -2.47 4.41
N LEU A 314 14.32 -1.45 4.57
CA LEU A 314 14.55 -0.79 5.86
C LEU A 314 13.26 -0.24 6.46
N PHE A 315 12.44 0.39 5.63
CA PHE A 315 11.17 0.94 6.08
C PHE A 315 10.17 -0.15 6.49
N LYS A 316 10.08 -1.25 5.74
CA LYS A 316 9.29 -2.43 6.12
C LYS A 316 9.77 -3.04 7.44
N ILE A 317 11.08 -3.18 7.64
CA ILE A 317 11.64 -3.64 8.93
C ILE A 317 11.18 -2.73 10.07
N TRP A 318 11.27 -1.42 9.87
CA TRP A 318 10.84 -0.44 10.89
C TRP A 318 9.35 -0.57 11.25
N LEU A 319 8.50 -0.82 10.25
CA LEU A 319 7.06 -1.08 10.43
C LEU A 319 6.81 -2.38 11.21
N GLU A 320 7.47 -3.47 10.84
CA GLU A 320 7.36 -4.76 11.53
C GLU A 320 7.78 -4.65 13.01
N GLN A 321 8.91 -4.00 13.28
CA GLN A 321 9.42 -3.82 14.65
C GLN A 321 8.47 -2.99 15.53
N ARG A 322 7.64 -2.14 14.92
CA ARG A 322 6.62 -1.34 15.62
C ARG A 322 5.24 -1.97 15.58
N GLN A 323 5.09 -3.15 14.98
CA GLN A 323 3.82 -3.83 14.78
C GLN A 323 2.80 -3.01 13.97
N LEU A 324 3.27 -2.10 13.11
CA LEU A 324 2.43 -1.24 12.26
C LEU A 324 1.99 -1.92 10.96
N SER A 325 2.51 -3.12 10.70
CA SER A 325 2.18 -3.97 9.55
C SER A 325 1.24 -5.13 9.92
N HIS A 326 0.57 -5.06 11.08
CA HIS A 326 -0.34 -6.09 11.55
C HIS A 326 -1.69 -5.47 11.97
N GLY A 327 -2.79 -6.16 11.65
CA GLY A 327 -4.13 -5.76 12.06
C GLY A 327 -4.84 -4.82 11.10
N PHE A 328 -6.03 -4.38 11.52
CA PHE A 328 -6.93 -3.56 10.70
C PHE A 328 -6.34 -2.17 10.41
N GLY A 329 -6.33 -1.76 9.13
CA GLY A 329 -5.74 -0.48 8.72
C GLY A 329 -4.22 -0.45 8.83
N SER A 330 -3.57 -1.60 8.89
CA SER A 330 -2.11 -1.69 8.96
C SER A 330 -1.44 -1.30 7.65
N PHE A 331 -0.20 -0.83 7.79
CA PHE A 331 0.61 -0.37 6.67
C PHE A 331 1.34 -1.56 6.00
N GLU A 332 0.55 -2.49 5.44
CA GLU A 332 0.98 -3.77 4.87
C GLU A 332 1.02 -3.77 3.33
N GLY A 333 1.45 -4.89 2.74
CA GLY A 333 1.44 -5.12 1.31
C GLY A 333 2.26 -4.09 0.51
N ALA A 334 1.60 -3.45 -0.45
CA ALA A 334 2.19 -2.48 -1.35
C ALA A 334 2.14 -1.03 -0.84
N MET A 335 1.44 -0.73 0.27
CA MET A 335 1.31 0.63 0.81
C MET A 335 2.68 1.33 1.04
N PRO A 336 3.70 0.66 1.62
CA PRO A 336 5.03 1.28 1.76
C PRO A 336 5.71 1.58 0.43
N ALA A 337 5.45 0.75 -0.59
CA ALA A 337 5.99 0.94 -1.92
C ALA A 337 5.34 2.15 -2.61
N PHE A 338 4.04 2.36 -2.41
CA PHE A 338 3.32 3.54 -2.90
C PHE A 338 3.77 4.85 -2.23
N LEU A 339 3.97 4.85 -0.92
CA LEU A 339 4.49 6.04 -0.23
C LEU A 339 5.87 6.44 -0.78
N LEU A 340 6.76 5.46 -0.97
CA LEU A 340 8.07 5.72 -1.58
C LEU A 340 7.93 6.22 -3.03
N ALA A 341 7.03 5.62 -3.81
CA ALA A 341 6.74 6.10 -5.16
C ALA A 341 6.27 7.56 -5.18
N TYR A 342 5.43 7.95 -4.21
CA TYR A 342 4.93 9.32 -4.06
C TYR A 342 6.04 10.31 -3.75
N LEU A 343 6.97 9.93 -2.87
CA LEU A 343 8.14 10.76 -2.57
C LEU A 343 9.07 10.91 -3.77
N LEU A 344 9.15 9.88 -4.62
CA LEU A 344 9.95 9.97 -5.85
C LEU A 344 9.28 10.86 -6.89
N HIS A 345 7.95 10.73 -7.04
CA HIS A 345 7.14 11.56 -7.94
C HIS A 345 7.19 13.05 -7.55
N THR A 346 7.04 13.36 -6.26
CA THR A 346 7.18 14.71 -5.70
C THR A 346 8.62 15.20 -5.59
N LYS A 347 9.60 14.41 -6.04
CA LYS A 347 11.04 14.71 -6.03
C LYS A 347 11.63 14.96 -4.64
N LYS A 348 10.96 14.50 -3.58
CA LYS A 348 11.50 14.50 -2.21
C LYS A 348 12.64 13.49 -2.04
N ILE A 349 12.58 12.39 -2.79
CA ILE A 349 13.69 11.44 -2.96
C ILE A 349 14.15 11.38 -4.42
N ASN A 350 15.35 10.86 -4.66
CA ASN A 350 15.85 10.59 -6.00
C ASN A 350 16.59 9.24 -6.07
N LYS A 351 16.80 8.72 -7.28
CA LYS A 351 17.40 7.39 -7.51
C LYS A 351 18.88 7.27 -7.11
N GLN A 352 19.56 8.39 -6.85
CA GLN A 352 20.98 8.44 -6.46
C GLN A 352 21.16 8.50 -4.93
N MET A 353 20.09 8.70 -4.16
CA MET A 353 20.16 8.67 -2.71
C MET A 353 20.49 7.27 -2.21
N ASN A 354 21.24 7.20 -1.12
CA ASN A 354 21.47 5.93 -0.45
C ASN A 354 20.22 5.48 0.32
N SER A 355 20.12 4.18 0.55
CA SER A 355 19.03 3.52 1.28
C SER A 355 18.73 4.12 2.66
N TYR A 356 19.76 4.53 3.42
CA TYR A 356 19.57 5.18 4.72
C TYR A 356 18.90 6.57 4.59
N GLN A 357 19.30 7.37 3.59
CA GLN A 357 18.67 8.64 3.27
C GLN A 357 17.21 8.45 2.84
N VAL A 358 16.95 7.46 1.96
CA VAL A 358 15.59 7.11 1.54
C VAL A 358 14.72 6.74 2.75
N PHE A 359 15.22 5.88 3.62
CA PHE A 359 14.54 5.48 4.86
C PHE A 359 14.26 6.68 5.78
N ARG A 360 15.24 7.57 6.02
CA ARG A 360 15.06 8.76 6.84
C ARG A 360 13.98 9.68 6.26
N ILE A 361 13.99 9.92 4.95
CA ILE A 361 13.00 10.78 4.30
C ILE A 361 11.59 10.16 4.36
N LEU A 362 11.46 8.83 4.32
CA LEU A 362 10.18 8.15 4.56
C LEU A 362 9.62 8.43 5.95
N LEU A 363 10.45 8.39 6.99
CA LEU A 363 10.01 8.73 8.36
C LEU A 363 9.59 10.19 8.48
N VAL A 364 10.33 11.09 7.85
CA VAL A 364 9.98 12.53 7.79
C VAL A 364 8.68 12.74 7.07
N ALA A 365 8.47 12.03 5.95
CA ALA A 365 7.26 12.11 5.17
C ALA A 365 6.02 11.70 5.97
N LEU A 366 6.14 10.71 6.88
CA LEU A 366 5.05 10.34 7.79
C LEU A 366 4.76 11.42 8.85
N MET A 367 5.76 12.22 9.22
CA MET A 367 5.64 13.26 10.23
C MET A 367 5.15 14.60 9.65
N GLU A 368 5.64 14.97 8.46
CA GLU A 368 5.43 16.30 7.88
C GLU A 368 4.31 16.37 6.84
N ASN A 369 4.03 15.27 6.12
CA ASN A 369 2.95 15.30 5.13
C ASN A 369 1.62 15.10 5.80
N ASP A 370 0.67 15.98 5.48
CA ASP A 370 -0.72 15.71 5.75
C ASP A 370 -1.29 14.85 4.62
N PHE A 371 -1.64 13.61 4.95
CA PHE A 371 -2.32 12.69 4.03
C PHE A 371 -3.84 12.85 4.10
N SER A 372 -4.37 13.86 4.81
CA SER A 372 -5.80 14.11 4.84
C SER A 372 -6.37 14.37 3.44
N SER A 373 -7.67 14.10 3.27
CA SER A 373 -8.40 14.37 2.03
C SER A 373 -8.28 15.82 1.54
N SER A 374 -7.93 16.77 2.42
CA SER A 374 -7.72 18.18 2.08
C SER A 374 -6.50 18.45 1.19
N GLN A 375 -5.46 17.60 1.25
CA GLN A 375 -4.22 17.80 0.49
C GLN A 375 -4.14 16.91 -0.77
N CYS A 376 -4.99 15.87 -0.87
CA CYS A 376 -5.10 14.93 -1.99
C CYS A 376 -3.73 14.53 -2.58
N CYS A 377 -2.94 13.77 -1.80
CA CYS A 377 -1.66 13.27 -2.28
C CYS A 377 -1.89 12.33 -3.47
N SER A 378 -1.15 12.51 -4.57
CA SER A 378 -1.36 11.72 -5.80
C SER A 378 -0.07 11.42 -6.55
N LEU A 379 -0.07 10.26 -7.21
CA LEU A 379 0.92 9.82 -8.19
C LEU A 379 0.59 10.24 -9.64
N THR A 380 -0.56 10.85 -9.87
CA THR A 380 -0.93 11.41 -11.19
C THR A 380 -0.39 12.82 -11.39
N HIS A 381 -0.12 13.15 -12.65
CA HIS A 381 0.07 14.55 -13.06
C HIS A 381 -1.25 15.25 -13.38
N GLU A 382 -2.33 14.49 -13.53
CA GLU A 382 -3.68 15.01 -13.77
C GLU A 382 -4.28 15.55 -12.47
N LYS A 383 -5.04 16.64 -12.58
CA LYS A 383 -5.80 17.20 -11.46
C LYS A 383 -6.92 16.23 -11.08
N ILE A 384 -6.84 15.71 -9.87
CA ILE A 384 -7.93 14.98 -9.25
C ILE A 384 -8.92 16.01 -8.70
N THR A 385 -10.21 15.79 -8.96
CA THR A 385 -11.26 16.57 -8.31
C THR A 385 -11.27 16.26 -6.83
N GLU A 386 -11.04 17.26 -5.98
CA GLU A 386 -11.05 17.17 -4.51
C GLU A 386 -12.32 16.47 -4.00
N ASP A 387 -13.44 16.63 -4.72
CA ASP A 387 -14.73 16.01 -4.42
C ASP A 387 -14.76 14.47 -4.49
N SER A 388 -13.77 13.84 -5.14
CA SER A 388 -13.81 12.39 -5.42
C SER A 388 -13.46 11.52 -4.20
N PHE A 389 -12.76 12.07 -3.22
CA PHE A 389 -12.26 11.34 -2.04
C PHE A 389 -12.59 12.04 -0.72
N ILE A 390 -13.64 12.88 -0.69
CA ILE A 390 -14.04 13.65 0.51
C ILE A 390 -14.35 12.74 1.71
N GLU A 391 -14.93 11.56 1.46
CA GLU A 391 -15.33 10.61 2.51
C GLU A 391 -14.13 9.87 3.13
N ASP A 392 -12.94 9.96 2.53
CA ASP A 392 -11.74 9.26 3.01
C ASP A 392 -10.96 10.12 4.03
N GLU A 393 -10.48 9.48 5.10
CA GLU A 393 -9.66 10.15 6.12
C GLU A 393 -8.24 10.39 5.63
N CYS A 394 -7.67 9.41 4.92
CA CYS A 394 -6.32 9.44 4.35
C CYS A 394 -6.40 9.17 2.85
N VAL A 395 -5.72 9.98 2.04
CA VAL A 395 -5.77 9.90 0.58
C VAL A 395 -4.36 9.88 0.01
N LEU A 396 -4.02 8.75 -0.61
CA LEU A 396 -2.90 8.64 -1.55
C LEU A 396 -3.42 7.99 -2.83
N VAL A 397 -3.50 8.76 -3.91
CA VAL A 397 -4.06 8.26 -5.17
C VAL A 397 -2.98 7.65 -6.04
N ASP A 398 -3.28 6.48 -6.61
CA ASP A 398 -2.39 5.74 -7.48
C ASP A 398 -2.08 6.49 -8.79
N HIS A 399 -1.16 5.94 -9.59
CA HIS A 399 -0.74 6.55 -10.86
C HIS A 399 -1.86 6.62 -11.92
N SER A 400 -3.02 6.03 -11.67
CA SER A 400 -4.19 6.10 -12.55
C SER A 400 -5.13 7.26 -12.21
N GLY A 401 -5.08 7.75 -10.96
CA GLY A 401 -5.95 8.82 -10.49
C GLY A 401 -7.30 8.33 -9.97
N LEU A 402 -7.50 7.02 -9.87
CA LEU A 402 -8.79 6.41 -9.54
C LEU A 402 -8.80 5.72 -8.18
N LEU A 403 -7.69 5.08 -7.81
CA LEU A 403 -7.60 4.23 -6.61
C LEU A 403 -6.91 4.99 -5.48
N ASN A 404 -7.62 5.15 -4.36
CA ASN A 404 -6.98 5.50 -3.08
C ASN A 404 -6.30 4.26 -2.50
N VAL A 405 -5.00 4.34 -2.24
CA VAL A 405 -4.21 3.22 -1.73
C VAL A 405 -4.07 3.20 -0.20
N PHE A 406 -4.53 4.24 0.49
CA PHE A 406 -4.47 4.39 1.95
C PHE A 406 -5.78 4.05 2.64
#